data_AF-A0A167YV00-F1
#
_entry.id   AF-A0A167YV00-F1
#
_cell.length_a   1.000
_cell.length_b   1.000
_cell.length_c   1.000
_cell.angle_alpha   90.00
_cell.angle_beta   90.00
_cell.angle_gamma   90.00
#
_symmetry.space_group_name_H-M   'P 1'
#
loop_
_entity.id
_entity.type
_entity.pdbx_description
1 polymer ?
#
loop_
_entity_poly.entity_id
_entity_poly.type
_entity_poly.pdbx_seq_one_letter_code
_entity_poly.pdbx_strand_id
1 'polypeptide(L)'
;MIPLGHINSFKGAMELWQLGVFRPTSPFTTFRYSQLKMTFRQLQSGRHSGKLVFTIDGDDLVETLPWTLPPCQFQEDAIYLLSGGLGRLGRSAARWMASRGAKHFLSLSDPVVAMQMRSFYSMN
;
A
#
# COMPACT_ATOMS: atom_id res chain seq x y z
N MET A 1 -9.20 -20.60 3.10
CA MET A 1 -9.86 -20.60 1.78
C MET A 1 -11.30 -20.14 1.99
N ILE A 2 -11.56 -18.84 1.82
CA ILE A 2 -12.91 -18.23 1.97
C ILE A 2 -13.39 -17.92 0.54
N PRO A 3 -14.60 -18.34 0.13
CA PRO A 3 -15.01 -18.26 -1.27
C PRO A 3 -15.36 -16.83 -1.68
N LEU A 4 -14.86 -16.44 -2.86
CA LEU A 4 -15.11 -15.18 -3.55
C LEU A 4 -16.54 -15.14 -4.13
N GLY A 5 -17.55 -14.91 -3.29
CA GLY A 5 -18.95 -14.76 -3.69
C GLY A 5 -19.43 -13.31 -3.93
N HIS A 6 -18.52 -12.34 -4.06
CA HIS A 6 -18.82 -10.94 -3.71
C HIS A 6 -19.33 -10.00 -4.82
N ILE A 7 -19.46 -10.41 -6.08
CA ILE A 7 -19.84 -9.47 -7.16
C ILE A 7 -21.37 -9.26 -7.27
N ASN A 8 -22.20 -10.21 -6.82
CA ASN A 8 -23.67 -10.09 -6.89
C ASN A 8 -24.34 -9.49 -5.65
N SER A 9 -23.59 -9.29 -4.56
CA SER A 9 -24.18 -8.83 -3.29
C SER A 9 -24.67 -7.38 -3.37
N PHE A 10 -23.98 -6.52 -4.11
CA PHE A 10 -24.42 -5.14 -4.32
C PHE A 10 -25.74 -5.08 -5.09
N LYS A 11 -25.89 -5.88 -6.16
CA LYS A 11 -27.12 -5.96 -6.94
C LYS A 11 -28.31 -6.39 -6.07
N GLY A 12 -28.16 -7.47 -5.30
CA GLY A 12 -29.21 -7.93 -4.39
C GLY A 12 -29.54 -6.90 -3.30
N ALA A 13 -28.54 -6.18 -2.76
CA ALA A 13 -28.78 -5.12 -1.79
C ALA A 13 -29.57 -3.94 -2.39
N MET A 14 -29.32 -3.59 -3.65
CA MET A 14 -30.06 -2.53 -4.36
C MET A 14 -31.49 -2.96 -4.71
N GLU A 15 -31.72 -4.22 -5.07
CA GLU A 15 -33.08 -4.75 -5.28
C GLU A 15 -33.91 -4.67 -4.00
N LEU A 16 -33.35 -5.09 -2.86
CA LEU A 16 -34.00 -4.97 -1.54
C LEU A 16 -34.23 -3.51 -1.12
N TRP A 17 -33.36 -2.59 -1.52
CA TRP A 17 -33.56 -1.15 -1.33
C TRP A 17 -34.74 -0.63 -2.14
N GLN A 18 -34.84 -0.99 -3.42
CA GLN A 18 -35.95 -0.60 -4.30
C GLN A 18 -37.29 -1.19 -3.83
N LEU A 19 -37.28 -2.42 -3.31
CA LEU A 19 -38.44 -3.07 -2.71
C LEU A 19 -38.82 -2.47 -1.33
N GLY A 20 -38.04 -1.52 -0.81
CA GLY A 20 -38.32 -0.84 0.47
C GLY A 20 -38.07 -1.72 1.72
N VAL A 21 -37.43 -2.88 1.53
CA VAL A 21 -37.02 -3.78 2.63
C VAL A 21 -35.90 -3.15 3.44
N PHE A 22 -34.93 -2.53 2.76
CA PHE A 22 -33.93 -1.71 3.41
C PHE A 22 -34.39 -0.26 3.51
N ARG A 23 -34.20 0.32 4.69
CA ARG A 23 -34.44 1.74 4.96
C ARG A 23 -33.13 2.36 5.48
N PRO A 24 -32.93 3.68 5.27
CA PRO A 24 -31.79 4.36 5.86
C PRO A 24 -31.73 4.08 7.37
N THR A 25 -30.56 3.68 7.86
CA THR A 25 -30.35 3.48 9.29
C THR A 25 -30.48 4.83 9.99
N SER A 26 -31.44 4.95 10.91
CA SER A 26 -31.66 6.12 11.76
C SER A 26 -31.40 5.75 13.23
N PRO A 27 -30.79 6.62 14.05
CA PRO A 27 -30.26 7.94 13.69
C PRO A 27 -28.93 7.87 12.95
N PHE A 28 -28.65 8.87 12.11
CA PHE A 28 -27.33 9.12 11.55
C PHE A 28 -27.02 10.62 11.67
N THR A 29 -25.74 10.93 11.87
CA THR A 29 -25.25 12.30 12.01
C THR A 29 -24.32 12.61 10.86
N THR A 30 -24.58 13.71 10.17
CA THR A 30 -23.81 14.15 9.01
C THR A 30 -22.73 15.14 9.43
N PHE A 31 -21.51 14.96 8.92
CA PHE A 31 -20.37 15.84 9.10
C PHE A 31 -19.79 16.21 7.75
N ARG A 32 -19.19 17.40 7.64
CA ARG A 32 -18.42 17.75 6.44
C ARG A 32 -17.10 17.00 6.40
N TYR A 33 -16.55 16.81 5.21
CA TYR A 33 -15.25 16.16 5.04
C TYR A 33 -14.13 16.97 5.71
N SER A 34 -14.23 18.31 5.73
CA SER A 34 -13.38 19.21 6.53
C SER A 34 -13.33 18.90 8.03
N GLN A 35 -14.38 18.27 8.58
CA GLN A 35 -14.48 17.95 10.02
C GLN A 35 -13.93 16.57 10.39
N LEU A 36 -13.37 15.83 9.43
CA LEU A 36 -12.92 14.44 9.57
C LEU A 36 -12.13 14.18 10.87
N LYS A 37 -11.11 14.99 11.17
CA LYS A 37 -10.31 14.85 12.41
C LYS A 37 -11.13 14.98 13.69
N MET A 38 -12.05 15.95 13.75
CA MET A 38 -12.91 16.14 14.92
C MET A 38 -13.87 14.97 15.07
N THR A 39 -14.50 14.54 13.97
CA THR A 39 -15.45 13.43 13.98
C THR A 39 -14.80 12.10 14.37
N PHE A 40 -13.57 11.82 13.93
CA PHE A 40 -12.82 10.65 14.40
C PHE A 40 -12.50 10.70 15.90
N ARG A 41 -12.20 11.87 16.46
CA ARG A 41 -12.04 12.02 17.92
C ARG A 41 -13.36 11.78 18.66
N GLN A 42 -14.48 12.25 18.12
CA GLN A 42 -15.81 11.96 18.67
C GLN A 42 -16.14 10.47 18.58
N LEU A 43 -15.79 9.80 17.46
CA LEU A 43 -15.93 8.36 17.29
C LEU A 43 -15.17 7.59 18.38
N GLN A 44 -13.90 7.95 18.62
CA GLN A 44 -13.06 7.33 19.65
C GLN A 44 -13.61 7.50 21.07
N SER A 45 -14.34 8.58 21.34
CA SER A 45 -14.95 8.80 22.66
C SER A 45 -16.09 7.82 23.00
N GLY A 46 -16.61 7.10 22.00
CA GLY A 46 -17.75 6.18 22.15
C GLY A 46 -19.09 6.87 22.47
N ARG A 47 -19.13 8.21 22.50
CA ARG A 47 -20.32 9.00 22.87
C ARG A 47 -21.24 9.30 21.68
N HIS A 48 -20.98 8.73 20.50
CA HIS A 48 -21.87 8.90 19.36
C HIS A 48 -22.91 7.77 19.32
N SER A 49 -24.14 8.10 18.94
CA SER A 49 -25.19 7.12 18.69
C SER A 49 -25.50 7.05 17.21
N GLY A 50 -25.58 5.84 16.66
CA GLY A 50 -25.88 5.62 15.26
C GLY A 50 -24.70 5.80 14.31
N LYS A 51 -25.02 6.00 13.02
CA LYS A 51 -24.04 6.03 11.92
C LYS A 51 -23.51 7.45 11.72
N LEU A 52 -22.20 7.61 11.62
CA LEU A 52 -21.60 8.88 11.19
C LEU A 52 -21.45 8.87 9.67
N VAL A 53 -21.93 9.92 9.00
CA VAL A 53 -21.89 10.06 7.55
C VAL A 53 -21.11 11.32 7.21
N PHE A 54 -20.19 11.21 6.24
CA PHE A 54 -19.44 12.37 5.76
C PHE A 54 -19.99 12.82 4.40
N THR A 55 -20.23 14.12 4.25
CA THR A 55 -20.52 14.75 2.96
C THR A 55 -19.27 15.44 2.44
N ILE A 56 -19.03 15.33 1.14
CA ILE A 56 -17.89 15.94 0.46
C ILE A 56 -18.40 17.10 -0.39
N ASP A 57 -17.98 18.31 -0.05
CA ASP A 57 -18.24 19.52 -0.83
C ASP A 57 -16.95 19.99 -1.52
N GLY A 58 -17.07 20.73 -2.63
CA GLY A 58 -15.92 21.14 -3.46
C GLY A 58 -14.97 22.13 -2.77
N ASP A 59 -15.42 22.78 -1.68
CA ASP A 59 -14.68 23.74 -0.86
C ASP A 59 -14.15 23.14 0.45
N ASP A 60 -14.29 21.82 0.67
CA ASP A 60 -13.78 21.16 1.86
C ASP A 60 -12.24 21.14 1.89
N LEU A 61 -11.65 21.94 2.78
CA LEU A 61 -10.22 21.94 3.07
C LEU A 61 -9.89 20.87 4.11
N VAL A 62 -9.08 19.88 3.72
CA VAL A 62 -8.62 18.79 4.59
C VAL A 62 -7.10 18.70 4.54
N GLU A 63 -6.47 18.55 5.70
CA GLU A 63 -5.05 18.21 5.76
C GLU A 63 -4.80 16.85 5.14
N THR A 64 -4.00 16.84 4.08
CA THR A 64 -3.55 15.61 3.42
C THR A 64 -2.14 15.29 3.86
N LEU A 65 -1.79 14.00 3.81
CA LEU A 65 -0.38 13.64 3.86
C LEU A 65 0.27 14.12 2.57
N PRO A 66 1.51 14.63 2.62
CA PRO A 66 2.26 14.90 1.41
C PRO A 66 2.31 13.62 0.58
N TRP A 67 2.22 13.76 -0.74
CA TRP A 67 2.32 12.65 -1.68
C TRP A 67 3.45 11.72 -1.27
N THR A 68 3.10 10.51 -0.82
CA THR A 68 4.09 9.47 -0.62
C THR A 68 4.68 9.18 -1.99
N LEU A 69 6.00 9.32 -2.11
CA LEU A 69 6.70 8.88 -3.30
C LEU A 69 6.23 7.45 -3.61
N PRO A 70 5.86 7.15 -4.86
CA PRO A 70 5.46 5.80 -5.23
C PRO A 70 6.51 4.82 -4.71
N PRO A 71 6.10 3.66 -4.18
CA PRO A 71 7.03 2.73 -3.56
C PRO A 71 8.16 2.45 -4.55
N CYS A 72 9.41 2.72 -4.14
CA CYS A 72 10.60 2.46 -4.95
C CYS A 72 10.47 1.11 -5.67
N GLN A 73 10.46 1.15 -7.00
CA GLN A 73 10.45 -0.01 -7.89
C GLN A 73 11.81 -0.13 -8.57
N PHE A 74 12.28 -1.36 -8.70
CA PHE A 74 13.50 -1.70 -9.39
C PHE A 74 13.17 -2.09 -10.83
N GLN A 75 14.03 -1.70 -11.76
CA GLN A 75 13.93 -2.11 -13.15
C GLN A 75 14.22 -3.60 -13.26
N GLU A 76 13.33 -4.32 -13.95
CA GLU A 76 13.43 -5.77 -14.08
C GLU A 76 14.67 -6.19 -14.89
N ASP A 77 15.07 -5.37 -15.88
CA ASP A 77 16.16 -5.66 -16.82
C ASP A 77 17.52 -5.12 -16.37
N ALA A 78 17.61 -4.57 -15.15
CA ALA A 78 18.85 -4.04 -14.59
C ALA A 78 19.56 -5.08 -13.70
N ILE A 79 20.90 -5.01 -13.63
CA ILE A 79 21.73 -5.83 -12.74
C ILE A 79 22.15 -5.02 -11.52
N TYR A 80 21.83 -5.53 -10.33
CA TYR A 80 22.07 -4.86 -9.06
C TYR A 80 23.30 -5.42 -8.33
N LEU A 81 24.32 -4.59 -8.14
CA LEU A 81 25.53 -4.96 -7.41
C LEU A 81 25.33 -4.82 -5.88
N LEU A 82 25.49 -5.93 -5.16
CA LEU A 82 25.44 -6.00 -3.70
C LEU A 82 26.85 -6.28 -3.15
N SER A 83 27.50 -5.26 -2.60
CA SER A 83 28.73 -5.45 -1.83
C SER A 83 28.40 -6.18 -0.52
N GLY A 84 28.86 -7.43 -0.38
CA GLY A 84 28.57 -8.26 0.81
C GLY A 84 27.21 -8.97 0.80
N GLY A 85 26.66 -9.28 -0.37
CA GLY A 85 25.33 -9.91 -0.55
C GLY A 85 25.09 -11.24 0.17
N LEU A 86 26.15 -11.97 0.57
CA LEU A 86 26.05 -13.25 1.27
C LEU A 86 25.82 -13.11 2.80
N GLY A 87 25.96 -11.90 3.34
CA GLY A 87 25.71 -11.61 4.76
C GLY A 87 24.21 -11.62 5.14
N ARG A 88 23.92 -11.50 6.44
CA ARG A 88 22.52 -11.40 6.94
C ARG A 88 21.79 -10.17 6.41
N LEU A 89 22.47 -9.02 6.38
CA LEU A 89 21.92 -7.77 5.87
C LEU A 89 21.77 -7.80 4.34
N GLY A 90 22.78 -8.29 3.62
CA GLY A 90 22.76 -8.42 2.16
C GLY A 90 21.59 -9.27 1.66
N ARG A 91 21.32 -10.41 2.30
CA ARG A 91 20.17 -11.26 1.96
C ARG A 91 18.81 -10.61 2.28
N SER A 92 18.72 -9.85 3.36
CA SER A 92 17.51 -9.10 3.70
C SER A 92 17.24 -8.00 2.68
N ALA A 93 18.28 -7.24 2.31
CA ALA A 93 18.21 -6.21 1.29
C ALA A 93 17.83 -6.80 -0.08
N ALA A 94 18.48 -7.89 -0.51
CA ALA A 94 18.17 -8.56 -1.77
C ALA A 94 16.70 -9.02 -1.84
N ARG A 95 16.16 -9.58 -0.75
CA ARG A 95 14.73 -9.98 -0.69
C ARG A 95 13.78 -8.79 -0.79
N TRP A 96 14.10 -7.69 -0.11
CA TRP A 96 13.31 -6.46 -0.20
C TRP A 96 13.40 -5.82 -1.59
N MET A 97 14.54 -5.90 -2.26
CA MET A 97 14.71 -5.43 -3.63
C MET A 97 13.95 -6.34 -4.63
N ALA A 98 14.01 -7.65 -4.43
CA ALA A 98 13.30 -8.62 -5.25
C ALA A 98 11.78 -8.47 -5.15
N SER A 99 11.23 -8.19 -3.95
CA SER A 99 9.80 -7.89 -3.80
C SER A 99 9.36 -6.58 -4.48
N ARG A 100 10.31 -5.79 -4.97
CA ARG A 100 10.11 -4.50 -5.65
C ARG A 100 10.56 -4.53 -7.11
N GLY A 101 10.82 -5.70 -7.69
CA GLY A 101 11.07 -5.87 -9.13
C GLY A 101 12.52 -6.15 -9.52
N ALA A 102 13.48 -6.15 -8.59
CA ALA A 102 14.87 -6.48 -8.92
C ALA A 102 15.01 -7.98 -9.23
N LYS A 103 15.35 -8.33 -10.47
CA LYS A 103 15.48 -9.73 -10.90
C LYS A 103 16.92 -10.22 -10.93
N HIS A 104 17.88 -9.35 -11.21
CA HIS A 104 19.28 -9.72 -11.41
C HIS A 104 20.18 -9.11 -10.33
N PHE A 105 20.91 -9.94 -9.60
CA PHE A 105 21.83 -9.52 -8.55
C PHE A 105 23.23 -10.03 -8.83
N LEU A 106 24.23 -9.17 -8.61
CA LEU A 106 25.65 -9.48 -8.65
C LEU A 106 26.24 -9.27 -7.26
N SER A 107 27.00 -10.22 -6.72
CA SER A 107 27.65 -10.07 -5.40
C SER A 107 29.16 -10.01 -5.55
N LEU A 108 29.82 -9.01 -4.96
CA LEU A 108 31.30 -8.90 -4.96
C LEU A 108 32.00 -9.96 -4.11
N SER A 109 31.25 -10.75 -3.34
CA SER A 109 31.76 -11.92 -2.63
C SER A 109 31.79 -13.17 -3.52
N ASP A 110 31.36 -13.07 -4.78
CA ASP A 110 31.48 -14.15 -5.75
C ASP A 110 32.95 -14.24 -6.21
N PRO A 111 33.68 -15.32 -5.87
CA PRO A 111 35.08 -15.47 -6.23
C PRO A 111 35.30 -15.46 -7.75
N VAL A 112 34.29 -15.84 -8.55
CA VAL A 112 34.38 -15.82 -10.02
C VAL A 112 34.41 -14.38 -10.55
N VAL A 113 33.58 -13.51 -10.01
CA VAL A 113 33.50 -12.09 -10.41
C VAL A 113 34.73 -11.32 -9.92
N ALA A 114 35.18 -11.60 -8.69
CA ALA A 114 36.42 -11.05 -8.15
C ALA A 114 37.64 -11.46 -8.98
N MET A 115 37.66 -12.69 -9.51
CA MET A 115 38.72 -13.20 -10.38
C MET A 115 38.66 -12.56 -11.78
N GLN A 116 37.48 -12.38 -12.38
CA GLN A 116 37.32 -11.68 -13.66
C GLN A 116 37.71 -10.20 -13.59
N MET A 117 37.36 -9.49 -12.50
CA MET A 117 37.77 -8.09 -12.32
C MET A 117 39.28 -7.95 -12.10
N ARG A 118 39.92 -8.88 -11.38
CA ARG A 118 41.40 -8.89 -11.23
C ARG A 118 42.11 -9.15 -12.56
N SER A 119 41.58 -10.03 -13.41
CA SER A 119 42.15 -10.29 -14.74
C SER A 119 42.05 -9.06 -15.65
N PHE A 120 41.01 -8.25 -15.53
CA PHE A 120 40.88 -7.00 -16.28
C PHE A 120 41.88 -5.93 -15.84
N TYR A 121 42.21 -5.85 -14.54
CA TYR A 121 43.17 -4.86 -14.02
C TYR A 121 44.65 -5.29 -14.12
N SER A 122 44.94 -6.57 -14.35
CA SER A 122 46.32 -7.08 -14.49
C SER A 122 46.84 -7.07 -15.94
N MET A 123 46.02 -6.62 -16.90
CA MET A 123 46.35 -6.52 -18.33
C MET A 123 46.57 -5.07 -18.78
N ASN A 124 46.77 -4.15 -17.84
CA ASN A 124 47.09 -2.74 -18.08
C ASN A 124 48.30 -2.32 -17.25
#